data_AF-A0A933FM31-F1
#
_entry.id   AF-A0A933FM31-F1
#
_cell.length_a   1.000
_cell.length_b   1.000
_cell.length_c   1.000
_cell.angle_alpha   90.00
_cell.angle_beta   90.00
_cell.angle_gamma   90.00
#
_symmetry.space_group_name_H-M   'P 1'
#
loop_
_entity.id
_entity.type
_entity.pdbx_description
1 polymer ?
#
loop_
_entity_poly.entity_id
_entity_poly.type
_entity_poly.pdbx_seq_one_letter_code
_entity_poly.pdbx_strand_id
1 'polypeptide(L)'
;MEPAEELICTLEKELDLGEELRTNLAAQAQAFLCWDIWRLVQELENKELLLFKLRQVTAERGGVVERICGSGKSQHVSLSHVIAGLSSELRQARLRKVQKKLTATYRCLQTEEAVLLGLIGDLLGHFKQALRTFVEPAVHLYGSKGDLTVSGAELGLIHGKV
;
A
#
# COMPACT_ATOMS: atom_id res chain seq x y z
N MET A 1 53.13 4.28 -2.73
CA MET A 1 52.28 3.70 -1.68
C MET A 1 52.51 2.21 -1.72
N GLU A 2 52.82 1.58 -0.60
CA GLU A 2 53.03 0.13 -0.58
C GLU A 2 51.67 -0.59 -0.71
N PRO A 3 51.59 -1.74 -1.39
CA PRO A 3 50.33 -2.47 -1.57
C PRO A 3 49.60 -2.82 -0.26
N ALA A 4 50.35 -2.96 0.85
CA ALA A 4 49.78 -3.18 2.17
C ALA A 4 49.06 -1.94 2.72
N GLU A 5 49.60 -0.73 2.51
CA GLU A 5 48.94 0.52 2.90
C GLU A 5 47.68 0.78 2.06
N GLU A 6 47.70 0.41 0.78
CA GLU A 6 46.52 0.51 -0.10
C GLU A 6 45.37 -0.40 0.37
N LEU A 7 45.69 -1.63 0.79
CA LEU A 7 44.73 -2.56 1.35
C LEU A 7 44.14 -2.04 2.67
N ILE A 8 44.98 -1.54 3.59
CA ILE A 8 44.53 -0.95 4.85
C ILE A 8 43.57 0.21 4.59
N CYS A 9 43.95 1.15 3.73
CA CYS A 9 43.09 2.28 3.36
C CYS A 9 41.76 1.85 2.74
N THR A 10 41.75 0.72 2.02
CA THR A 10 40.53 0.17 1.40
C THR A 10 39.61 -0.47 2.45
N LEU A 11 40.18 -1.21 3.40
CA LEU A 11 39.44 -1.82 4.51
C LEU A 11 38.88 -0.78 5.47
N GLU A 12 39.62 0.30 5.73
CA GLU A 12 39.12 1.43 6.54
C GLU A 12 37.92 2.10 5.86
N LYS A 13 37.96 2.31 4.54
CA LYS A 13 36.81 2.83 3.78
C LYS A 13 35.61 1.88 3.81
N GLU A 14 35.85 0.58 3.71
CA GLU A 14 34.78 -0.43 3.80
C GLU A 14 34.14 -0.42 5.19
N LEU A 15 34.95 -0.29 6.25
CA LEU A 15 34.49 -0.19 7.62
C LEU A 15 33.63 1.07 7.82
N ASP A 16 34.14 2.24 7.41
CA ASP A 16 33.42 3.52 7.50
C ASP A 16 32.06 3.44 6.79
N LEU A 17 32.03 2.88 5.56
CA LEU A 17 30.80 2.70 4.80
C LEU A 17 29.84 1.72 5.50
N GLY A 18 30.36 0.66 6.12
CA GLY A 18 29.58 -0.28 6.92
C GLY A 18 28.92 0.39 8.13
N GLU A 19 29.63 1.30 8.81
CA GLU A 19 29.09 2.06 9.93
C GLU A 19 28.03 3.09 9.50
N GLU A 20 28.22 3.75 8.36
CA GLU A 20 27.23 4.63 7.75
C GLU A 20 25.94 3.86 7.40
N LEU A 21 26.07 2.69 6.76
CA LEU A 21 24.94 1.81 6.44
C LEU A 21 24.19 1.36 7.70
N ARG A 22 24.90 1.01 8.78
CA ARG A 22 24.28 0.64 10.06
C ARG A 22 23.45 1.79 10.63
N THR A 23 23.99 3.00 10.61
CA THR A 23 23.28 4.21 11.08
C THR A 23 22.05 4.49 10.23
N ASN A 24 22.17 4.33 8.91
CA ASN A 24 21.06 4.50 7.98
C ASN A 24 19.94 3.47 8.22
N LEU A 25 20.27 2.19 8.42
CA LEU A 25 19.30 1.15 8.75
C LEU A 25 18.60 1.41 10.08
N ALA A 26 19.32 1.91 11.09
CA ALA A 26 18.73 2.30 12.37
C ALA A 26 17.76 3.48 12.20
N ALA A 27 18.10 4.48 11.38
CA ALA A 27 17.21 5.60 11.05
C ALA A 27 15.96 5.14 10.28
N GLN A 28 16.10 4.20 9.34
CA GLN A 28 14.97 3.59 8.65
C GLN A 28 14.05 2.86 9.65
N ALA A 29 14.60 2.02 10.53
CA ALA A 29 13.84 1.32 11.57
C ALA A 29 13.09 2.30 12.50
N GLN A 30 13.73 3.40 12.87
CA GLN A 30 13.09 4.45 13.66
C GLN A 30 11.98 5.16 12.88
N ALA A 31 12.18 5.46 11.59
CA ALA A 31 11.16 6.07 10.74
C ALA A 31 9.93 5.16 10.59
N PHE A 32 10.12 3.84 10.54
CA PHE A 32 9.02 2.85 10.58
C PHE A 32 8.27 2.86 11.91
N LEU A 33 8.96 2.97 13.04
CA LEU A 33 8.32 3.03 14.36
C LEU A 33 7.57 4.36 14.56
N CYS A 34 8.09 5.45 14.01
CA CYS A 34 7.42 6.76 14.00
C CYS A 34 6.26 6.83 13.00
N TRP A 35 6.23 5.95 12.00
CA TRP A 35 5.04 5.72 11.22
C TRP A 35 4.03 5.01 12.13
N ASP A 36 2.91 5.68 12.41
CA ASP A 36 1.88 5.18 13.31
C ASP A 36 1.10 4.02 12.66
N ILE A 37 1.77 2.89 12.50
CA ILE A 37 1.25 1.65 11.92
C ILE A 37 0.06 1.17 12.74
N TRP A 38 0.10 1.36 14.07
CA TRP A 38 -1.00 1.00 14.96
C TRP A 38 -2.26 1.80 14.67
N ARG A 39 -2.15 3.12 14.50
CA ARG A 39 -3.28 3.93 14.07
C ARG A 39 -3.74 3.57 12.66
N LEU A 40 -2.83 3.29 11.73
CA LEU A 40 -3.22 2.84 10.40
C LEU A 40 -4.05 1.54 10.46
N VAL A 41 -3.63 0.57 11.27
CA VAL A 41 -4.36 -0.68 11.50
C VAL A 41 -5.74 -0.38 12.10
N GLN A 42 -5.84 0.48 13.11
CA GLN A 42 -7.12 0.88 13.71
C GLN A 42 -8.06 1.52 12.68
N GLU A 43 -7.55 2.40 11.81
CA GLU A 43 -8.37 3.03 10.76
C GLU A 43 -8.82 2.02 9.69
N LEU A 44 -8.01 1.00 9.40
CA LEU A 44 -8.38 -0.10 8.51
C LEU A 44 -9.50 -0.96 9.13
N GLU A 45 -9.40 -1.34 10.40
CA GLU A 45 -10.45 -2.06 11.13
C GLU A 45 -11.76 -1.23 11.17
N ASN A 46 -11.66 0.07 11.43
CA ASN A 46 -12.80 0.98 11.38
C ASN A 46 -13.43 1.03 9.98
N LYS A 47 -12.62 1.08 8.92
CA LYS A 47 -13.09 1.04 7.53
C LYS A 47 -13.87 -0.24 7.25
N GLU A 48 -13.40 -1.40 7.70
CA GLU A 48 -14.11 -2.68 7.52
C GLU A 48 -15.49 -2.68 8.19
N LEU A 49 -15.57 -2.16 9.41
CA LEU A 49 -16.84 -1.99 10.13
C LEU A 49 -17.80 -1.06 9.37
N LEU A 50 -17.30 0.05 8.84
CA LEU A 50 -18.10 0.98 8.05
C LEU A 50 -18.59 0.36 6.73
N LEU A 51 -17.74 -0.43 6.06
CA LEU A 51 -18.12 -1.18 4.85
C LEU A 51 -19.20 -2.22 5.16
N PHE A 52 -19.11 -2.90 6.30
CA PHE A 52 -20.15 -3.83 6.75
C PHE A 52 -21.50 -3.12 6.94
N LYS A 53 -21.52 -1.99 7.66
CA LYS A 53 -22.74 -1.17 7.83
C LYS A 53 -23.28 -0.65 6.51
N LEU A 54 -22.39 -0.24 5.59
CA LEU A 54 -22.78 0.23 4.26
C LEU A 54 -23.46 -0.87 3.43
N ARG A 55 -22.98 -2.12 3.55
CA ARG A 55 -23.62 -3.28 2.91
C ARG A 55 -25.01 -3.53 3.47
N GLN A 56 -25.20 -3.43 4.78
CA GLN A 56 -26.53 -3.56 5.41
C GLN A 56 -27.51 -2.50 4.87
N VAL A 57 -27.12 -1.23 4.89
CA VAL A 57 -27.96 -0.13 4.35
C VAL A 57 -28.23 -0.30 2.85
N THR A 58 -27.27 -0.83 2.09
CA THR A 58 -27.44 -1.12 0.67
C THR A 58 -28.44 -2.26 0.43
N ALA A 59 -28.41 -3.30 1.26
CA ALA A 59 -29.38 -4.39 1.21
C ALA A 59 -30.79 -3.92 1.60
N GLU A 60 -30.90 -3.12 2.66
CA GLU A 60 -32.17 -2.48 3.06
C GLU A 60 -32.75 -1.62 1.92
N ARG A 61 -31.90 -0.81 1.27
CA ARG A 61 -32.28 -0.03 0.09
C ARG A 61 -32.77 -0.94 -1.04
N GLY A 62 -32.11 -2.07 -1.28
CA GLY A 62 -32.53 -3.09 -2.24
C GLY A 62 -33.94 -3.60 -1.96
N GLY A 63 -34.20 -4.02 -0.71
CA GLY A 63 -35.53 -4.49 -0.29
C GLY A 63 -36.63 -3.41 -0.35
N VAL A 64 -36.28 -2.13 -0.17
CA VAL A 64 -37.23 -1.02 -0.42
C VAL A 64 -37.55 -0.90 -1.90
N VAL A 65 -36.55 -0.97 -2.78
CA VAL A 65 -36.73 -0.88 -4.24
C VAL A 65 -37.57 -2.06 -4.76
N GLU A 66 -37.32 -3.27 -4.28
CA GLU A 66 -38.11 -4.46 -4.64
C GLU A 66 -39.58 -4.30 -4.24
N ARG A 67 -39.87 -3.75 -3.05
CA ARG A 67 -41.25 -3.47 -2.61
C ARG A 67 -41.94 -2.42 -3.46
N ILE A 68 -41.21 -1.43 -3.98
CA ILE A 68 -41.77 -0.38 -4.84
C ILE A 68 -42.11 -0.92 -6.24
N CYS A 69 -41.29 -1.82 -6.78
CA CYS A 69 -41.43 -2.29 -8.16
C CYS A 69 -42.16 -3.64 -8.31
N GLY A 70 -42.51 -4.28 -7.20
CA GLY A 70 -43.12 -5.61 -7.18
C GLY A 70 -42.08 -6.72 -7.31
N SER A 71 -42.34 -7.87 -6.67
CA SER A 71 -41.46 -9.05 -6.70
C SER A 71 -41.53 -9.74 -8.07
N GLY A 72 -40.95 -9.13 -9.10
CA GLY A 72 -40.95 -9.64 -10.48
C GLY A 72 -39.62 -9.33 -11.16
N LYS A 73 -38.75 -10.34 -11.21
CA LYS A 73 -37.51 -10.47 -12.02
C LYS A 73 -36.94 -9.17 -12.61
N SER A 74 -35.91 -8.66 -11.97
CA SER A 74 -34.68 -8.13 -12.62
C SER A 74 -34.91 -7.22 -13.85
N GLN A 75 -35.70 -6.17 -13.71
CA GLN A 75 -35.57 -5.03 -14.60
C GLN A 75 -34.89 -3.92 -13.81
N HIS A 76 -33.81 -3.36 -14.36
CA HIS A 76 -33.11 -2.21 -13.81
C HIS A 76 -34.13 -1.12 -13.44
N VAL A 77 -34.42 -1.00 -12.16
CA VAL A 77 -35.33 0.02 -11.66
C VAL A 77 -34.63 1.37 -11.84
N SER A 78 -35.07 2.12 -12.85
CA SER A 78 -34.51 3.44 -13.09
C SER A 78 -34.96 4.40 -11.98
N LEU A 79 -34.06 5.30 -11.58
CA LEU A 79 -34.42 6.41 -10.69
C LEU A 79 -35.67 7.14 -11.21
N SER A 80 -35.77 7.33 -12.53
CA SER A 80 -36.89 7.98 -13.18
C SER A 80 -38.22 7.29 -12.87
N HIS A 81 -38.23 5.95 -12.81
CA HIS A 81 -39.41 5.17 -12.43
C HIS A 81 -39.81 5.39 -10.97
N VAL A 82 -38.84 5.39 -10.04
CA VAL A 82 -39.09 5.67 -8.61
C VAL A 82 -39.59 7.10 -8.42
N ILE A 83 -39.02 8.07 -9.14
CA ILE A 83 -39.43 9.48 -9.09
C ILE A 83 -40.85 9.66 -9.61
N ALA A 84 -41.20 8.99 -10.72
CA ALA A 84 -42.54 9.07 -11.31
C ALA A 84 -43.63 8.55 -10.36
N GLY A 85 -43.30 7.60 -9.47
CA GLY A 85 -44.20 7.10 -8.43
C GLY A 85 -44.39 8.03 -7.22
N LEU A 86 -43.68 9.15 -7.14
CA LEU A 86 -43.81 10.11 -6.03
C LEU A 86 -44.87 11.18 -6.34
N SER A 87 -45.87 11.29 -5.48
CA SER A 87 -47.01 12.22 -5.62
C SER A 87 -46.69 13.70 -5.43
N SER A 88 -45.46 14.07 -5.05
CA SER A 88 -45.09 15.45 -4.70
C SER A 88 -43.75 15.84 -5.33
N GLU A 89 -43.73 16.97 -6.05
CA GLU A 89 -42.53 17.55 -6.63
C GLU A 89 -41.42 17.81 -5.60
N LEU A 90 -41.78 18.20 -4.37
CA LEU A 90 -40.83 18.40 -3.29
C LEU A 90 -40.10 17.10 -2.91
N ARG A 91 -40.83 15.97 -2.87
CA ARG A 91 -40.24 14.65 -2.60
C ARG A 91 -39.37 14.19 -3.77
N GLN A 92 -39.81 14.44 -5.00
CA GLN A 92 -39.01 14.16 -6.22
C GLN A 92 -37.69 14.94 -6.22
N ALA A 93 -37.73 16.25 -5.92
CA ALA A 93 -36.55 17.10 -5.83
C ALA A 93 -35.59 16.64 -4.71
N ARG A 94 -36.14 16.27 -3.53
CA ARG A 94 -35.34 15.71 -2.43
C ARG A 94 -34.63 14.43 -2.83
N LEU A 95 -35.32 13.49 -3.49
CA LEU A 95 -34.72 12.22 -3.93
C LEU A 95 -33.59 12.45 -4.94
N ARG A 96 -33.79 13.33 -5.94
CA ARG A 96 -32.74 13.71 -6.90
C ARG A 96 -31.51 14.31 -6.20
N LYS A 97 -31.72 15.18 -5.22
CA LYS A 97 -30.62 15.80 -4.44
C LYS A 97 -29.84 14.75 -3.64
N VAL A 98 -30.54 13.84 -2.96
CA VAL A 98 -29.92 12.77 -2.18
C VAL A 98 -29.10 11.85 -3.08
N GLN A 99 -29.64 11.43 -4.23
CA GLN A 99 -28.89 10.60 -5.16
C GLN A 99 -27.67 11.31 -5.71
N LYS A 100 -27.81 12.57 -6.14
CA LYS A 100 -26.67 13.34 -6.65
C LYS A 100 -25.54 13.41 -5.62
N LYS A 101 -25.90 13.67 -4.34
CA LYS A 101 -24.92 13.69 -3.24
C LYS A 101 -24.31 12.31 -3.01
N LEU A 102 -25.12 11.26 -3.00
CA LEU A 102 -24.67 9.89 -2.82
C LEU A 102 -23.66 9.47 -3.89
N THR A 103 -23.99 9.71 -5.17
CA THR A 103 -23.09 9.41 -6.30
C THR A 103 -21.78 10.19 -6.21
N ALA A 104 -21.83 11.47 -5.83
CA ALA A 104 -20.62 12.27 -5.63
C ALA A 104 -19.75 11.72 -4.50
N THR A 105 -20.35 11.33 -3.37
CA THR A 105 -19.64 10.72 -2.24
C THR A 105 -18.98 9.41 -2.63
N TYR A 106 -19.69 8.49 -3.32
CA TYR A 106 -19.08 7.24 -3.77
C TYR A 106 -17.91 7.44 -4.71
N ARG A 107 -18.01 8.40 -5.64
CA ARG A 107 -16.90 8.72 -6.54
C ARG A 107 -15.68 9.23 -5.76
N CYS A 108 -15.90 10.12 -4.79
CA CYS A 108 -14.84 10.63 -3.91
C CYS A 108 -14.14 9.49 -3.18
N LEU A 109 -14.92 8.59 -2.55
CA LEU A 109 -14.40 7.43 -1.84
C LEU A 109 -13.59 6.50 -2.75
N GLN A 110 -14.03 6.26 -3.98
CA GLN A 110 -13.29 5.45 -4.95
C GLN A 110 -11.95 6.10 -5.35
N THR A 111 -11.94 7.42 -5.54
CA THR A 111 -10.72 8.17 -5.84
C THR A 111 -9.75 8.13 -4.66
N GLU A 112 -10.23 8.39 -3.45
CA GLU A 112 -9.41 8.35 -2.23
C GLU A 112 -8.84 6.94 -1.96
N GLU A 113 -9.66 5.90 -2.16
CA GLU A 113 -9.21 4.51 -2.04
C GLU A 113 -8.13 4.16 -3.08
N ALA A 114 -8.28 4.60 -4.33
CA ALA A 114 -7.27 4.40 -5.37
C ALA A 114 -5.94 5.11 -5.03
N VAL A 115 -6.01 6.32 -4.47
CA VAL A 115 -4.82 7.06 -4.01
C VAL A 115 -4.13 6.31 -2.87
N LEU A 116 -4.88 5.86 -1.87
CA LEU A 116 -4.32 5.07 -0.75
C LEU A 116 -3.69 3.77 -1.24
N LEU A 117 -4.32 3.07 -2.19
CA LEU A 117 -3.77 1.86 -2.78
C LEU A 117 -2.45 2.13 -3.51
N GLY A 118 -2.36 3.23 -4.27
CA GLY A 118 -1.13 3.67 -4.93
C GLY A 118 0.00 3.91 -3.93
N LEU A 119 -0.26 4.69 -2.89
CA LEU A 119 0.73 5.00 -1.84
C LEU A 119 1.25 3.73 -1.14
N ILE A 120 0.36 2.80 -0.80
CA ILE A 120 0.75 1.51 -0.20
C ILE A 120 1.59 0.69 -1.18
N GLY A 121 1.23 0.68 -2.46
CA GLY A 121 1.98 0.01 -3.51
C GLY A 121 3.41 0.56 -3.66
N ASP A 122 3.55 1.88 -3.68
CA ASP A 122 4.84 2.57 -3.79
C ASP A 122 5.72 2.27 -2.56
N LEU A 123 5.15 2.37 -1.35
CA LEU A 123 5.86 2.06 -0.11
C LEU A 123 6.32 0.60 -0.07
N LEU A 124 5.46 -0.35 -0.46
CA LEU A 124 5.83 -1.76 -0.57
C LEU A 124 6.93 -1.99 -1.61
N GLY A 125 6.90 -1.25 -2.72
CA GLY A 125 7.95 -1.25 -3.74
C GLY A 125 9.30 -0.82 -3.17
N HIS A 126 9.33 0.32 -2.47
CA HIS A 126 10.52 0.83 -1.81
C HIS A 126 11.06 -0.14 -0.75
N PHE A 127 10.20 -0.78 0.05
CA PHE A 127 10.64 -1.79 1.02
C PHE A 127 11.25 -3.02 0.35
N LYS A 128 10.62 -3.54 -0.71
CA LYS A 128 11.18 -4.67 -1.46
C LYS A 128 12.53 -4.32 -2.08
N GLN A 129 12.71 -3.10 -2.56
CA GLN A 129 13.99 -2.65 -3.12
C GLN A 129 15.05 -2.50 -2.04
N ALA A 130 14.73 -1.85 -0.91
CA ALA A 130 15.65 -1.69 0.21
C ALA A 130 16.11 -3.05 0.78
N LEU A 131 15.18 -4.00 0.94
CA LEU A 131 15.46 -5.32 1.54
C LEU A 131 16.17 -6.30 0.60
N ARG A 132 16.15 -6.09 -0.72
CA ARG A 132 16.80 -6.98 -1.69
C ARG A 132 18.32 -6.81 -1.79
N THR A 133 18.90 -5.80 -1.15
CA THR A 133 20.25 -5.31 -1.50
C THR A 133 21.32 -5.53 -0.43
N PHE A 134 21.12 -6.44 0.53
CA PHE A 134 22.20 -6.86 1.42
C PHE A 134 22.85 -8.13 0.88
N VAL A 135 23.76 -7.97 -0.09
CA VAL A 135 24.67 -9.04 -0.50
C VAL A 135 25.87 -8.94 0.43
N GLU A 136 26.14 -9.98 1.21
CA GLU A 136 27.39 -10.07 1.96
C GLU A 136 28.54 -9.91 0.96
N PRO A 137 29.47 -8.95 1.16
CA PRO A 137 30.62 -8.84 0.29
C PRO A 137 31.29 -10.21 0.22
N ALA A 138 31.72 -10.65 -0.97
CA ALA A 138 32.50 -11.88 -1.09
C ALA A 138 33.84 -11.63 -0.39
N VAL A 139 33.90 -11.90 0.92
CA VAL A 139 35.09 -11.69 1.72
C VAL A 139 36.09 -12.76 1.30
N HIS A 140 37.16 -12.36 0.61
CA HIS A 140 38.40 -13.12 0.68
C HIS A 140 38.89 -12.98 2.11
N LEU A 141 38.51 -13.95 2.96
CA LEU A 141 38.99 -13.99 4.33
C LEU A 141 40.51 -14.19 4.27
N TYR A 142 41.27 -13.13 4.52
CA TYR A 142 42.68 -13.25 4.83
C TYR A 142 42.78 -13.92 6.21
N GLY A 143 42.72 -15.25 6.24
CA GLY A 143 43.01 -15.99 7.46
C GLY A 143 44.40 -15.59 7.95
N SER A 144 44.63 -15.59 9.26
CA SER A 144 45.93 -15.26 9.89
C SER A 144 47.11 -16.12 9.40
N LYS A 145 46.86 -17.10 8.53
CA LYS A 145 47.81 -18.04 7.92
C LYS A 145 47.80 -18.06 6.38
N GLY A 146 47.09 -17.15 5.71
CA GLY A 146 47.09 -17.06 4.24
C GLY A 146 46.15 -18.04 3.51
N ASP A 147 45.22 -18.67 4.22
CA ASP A 147 44.21 -19.54 3.59
C ASP A 147 43.13 -18.68 2.93
N LEU A 148 43.20 -18.53 1.61
CA LEU A 148 42.13 -17.94 0.80
C LEU A 148 40.97 -18.92 0.72
N THR A 149 39.98 -18.80 1.61
CA THR A 149 38.69 -19.45 1.42
C THR A 149 37.80 -18.52 0.59
N VAL A 150 37.63 -18.86 -0.70
CA VAL A 150 36.57 -18.25 -1.51
C VAL A 150 35.26 -18.87 -1.04
N SER A 151 34.51 -18.16 -0.20
CA SER A 151 33.11 -18.52 0.05
C SER A 151 32.36 -18.28 -1.25
N GLY A 152 31.97 -19.35 -1.94
CA GLY A 152 31.27 -19.31 -3.22
C GLY A 152 29.85 -18.77 -3.06
N ALA A 153 29.72 -17.45 -2.95
CA ALA A 153 28.49 -16.77 -3.32
C ALA A 153 28.58 -16.48 -4.82
N GLU A 154 27.86 -17.28 -5.60
CA GLU A 154 27.74 -17.11 -7.05
C GLU A 154 27.47 -15.64 -7.40
N LEU A 155 28.30 -15.10 -8.29
CA LEU A 155 28.19 -13.76 -8.87
C LEU A 155 26.83 -13.59 -9.55
N GLY A 156 25.84 -13.14 -8.79
CA GLY A 156 24.55 -12.69 -9.30
C GLY A 156 24.65 -11.31 -9.94
N LEU A 157 25.37 -11.20 -11.06
CA LEU A 157 25.24 -10.10 -12.01
C LEU A 157 23.85 -10.18 -12.67
N ILE A 158 22.79 -9.79 -11.97
CA ILE A 158 21.50 -9.54 -12.63
C ILE A 158 21.63 -8.17 -13.29
N HIS A 159 21.96 -8.22 -14.58
CA HIS A 159 21.84 -7.12 -15.50
C HIS A 159 20.47 -6.45 -15.35
N GLY A 160 20.48 -5.15 -15.07
CA GLY A 160 19.36 -4.30 -15.44
C GLY A 160 19.15 -4.42 -16.95
N LYS A 161 18.00 -4.96 -17.34
CA LYS A 161 17.44 -4.77 -18.68
C LYS A 161 16.02 -4.22 -18.52
N VAL A 162 15.86 -3.04 -19.11
CA VAL A 162 14.70 -2.44 -19.80
C VAL A 162 13.33 -2.99 -19.42
#